data_AF-A0A7X6ZQ22-F1
#
_entry.id   AF-A0A7X6ZQ22-F1
#
_cell.length_a   1.000
_cell.length_b   1.000
_cell.length_c   1.000
_cell.angle_alpha   90.00
_cell.angle_beta   90.00
_cell.angle_gamma   90.00
#
_symmetry.space_group_name_H-M   'P 1'
#
loop_
_entity.id
_entity.type
_entity.pdbx_description
1 polymer ?
#
loop_
_entity_poly.entity_id
_entity_poly.type
_entity_poly.pdbx_seq_one_letter_code
_entity_poly.pdbx_strand_id
1 'polypeptide(L)'
;MGTNKVIVGEGGEGGAGFGDNGKQGESSSFSIWTAFGGGGGGSIRSDGLPGASGGGGGGFSHEIWEGGVGIPGQGHNGGKSSYHESWGIGYGGGGGGAGMPGGDAVQETNTGGNGGDGLPCCFFDTPRYFGGGGGGGMRDSGTGGEGGLGGGGRGVIGDNTALPGEANTGGGGGGGGMDGNDWFPGGQGGSGVVIIRYLAPRGTMIKIH
;
A
#
# COMPACT_ATOMS: atom_id res chain seq x y z
N MET A 1 35.46 3.94 -15.10
CA MET A 1 34.21 3.23 -14.75
C MET A 1 33.30 4.23 -14.07
N GLY A 2 32.04 4.34 -14.51
CA GLY A 2 31.08 5.24 -13.87
C GLY A 2 30.48 4.60 -12.62
N THR A 3 30.35 5.37 -11.55
CA THR A 3 29.62 4.97 -10.34
C THR A 3 28.17 5.42 -10.51
N ASN A 4 27.23 4.48 -10.64
CA ASN A 4 25.80 4.78 -10.57
C ASN A 4 25.34 4.56 -9.12
N LYS A 5 24.78 5.59 -8.49
CA LYS A 5 24.18 5.47 -7.16
C LYS A 5 22.90 4.64 -7.26
N VAL A 6 22.76 3.67 -6.35
CA VAL A 6 21.52 2.94 -6.11
C VAL A 6 20.92 3.47 -4.82
N ILE A 7 19.64 3.83 -4.84
CA ILE A 7 18.88 4.20 -3.65
C ILE A 7 17.70 3.24 -3.57
N VAL A 8 17.55 2.60 -2.42
CA VAL A 8 16.36 1.84 -2.05
C VAL A 8 15.56 2.72 -1.10
N GLY A 9 14.33 3.03 -1.48
CA GLY A 9 13.41 3.78 -0.63
C GLY A 9 12.83 2.90 0.45
N GLU A 10 12.65 3.47 1.64
CA GLU A 10 11.90 2.83 2.73
C GLU A 10 10.39 2.94 2.49
N GLY A 11 9.64 2.04 3.13
CA GLY A 11 8.18 2.14 3.16
C GLY A 11 7.71 3.29 4.03
N GLY A 12 6.50 3.79 3.76
CA GLY A 12 5.88 4.83 4.60
C GLY A 12 5.40 4.27 5.93
N GLU A 13 5.47 5.07 7.00
CA GLU A 13 4.89 4.68 8.28
C GLU A 13 3.36 4.59 8.20
N GLY A 14 2.77 3.64 8.92
CA GLY A 14 1.31 3.58 9.10
C GLY A 14 0.79 4.73 9.98
N GLY A 15 -0.51 5.00 9.92
CA GLY A 15 -1.15 5.96 10.83
C GLY A 15 -1.01 5.50 12.28
N ALA A 16 -0.45 6.34 13.15
CA ALA A 16 -0.11 5.96 14.52
C ALA A 16 -1.29 6.02 15.50
N GLY A 17 -2.38 6.68 15.12
CA GLY A 17 -3.54 6.89 16.00
C GLY A 17 -4.69 7.63 15.32
N PHE A 18 -5.59 8.14 16.15
CA PHE A 18 -6.80 8.82 15.71
C PHE A 18 -6.50 10.07 14.87
N GLY A 19 -6.97 10.09 13.62
CA GLY A 19 -6.78 11.22 12.70
C GLY A 19 -5.39 11.31 12.08
N ASP A 20 -4.49 10.36 12.36
CA ASP A 20 -3.16 10.32 11.77
C ASP A 20 -3.17 9.51 10.48
N ASN A 21 -3.07 10.20 9.34
CA ASN A 21 -2.86 9.54 8.06
C ASN A 21 -1.51 8.80 8.04
N GLY A 22 -1.48 7.68 7.31
CA GLY A 22 -0.24 7.03 6.93
C GLY A 22 0.65 8.00 6.13
N LYS A 23 1.96 7.78 6.18
CA LYS A 23 2.93 8.62 5.47
C LYS A 23 3.23 8.06 4.08
N GLN A 24 3.67 8.93 3.18
CA GLN A 24 4.20 8.51 1.89
C GLN A 24 5.49 7.70 2.10
N GLY A 25 5.71 6.71 1.24
CA GLY A 25 6.99 6.00 1.18
C GLY A 25 8.06 6.82 0.46
N GLU A 26 9.31 6.41 0.62
CA GLU A 26 10.45 7.06 -0.03
C GLU A 26 10.71 6.49 -1.44
N SER A 27 11.31 7.31 -2.30
CA SER A 27 11.59 6.92 -3.69
C SER A 27 12.83 6.02 -3.80
N SER A 28 12.77 5.01 -4.67
CA SER A 28 13.95 4.25 -5.09
C SER A 28 14.51 4.82 -6.40
N SER A 29 15.82 4.76 -6.61
CA SER A 29 16.42 5.24 -7.87
C SER A 29 17.66 4.46 -8.29
N PHE A 30 17.86 4.40 -9.60
CA PHE A 30 19.06 3.90 -10.25
C PHE A 30 19.37 4.73 -11.50
N SER A 31 20.51 5.42 -11.49
CA SER A 31 20.91 6.31 -12.58
C SER A 31 19.82 7.38 -12.84
N ILE A 32 19.27 7.48 -14.05
CA ILE A 32 18.18 8.42 -14.39
C ILE A 32 16.78 7.90 -14.02
N TRP A 33 16.66 6.64 -13.61
CA TRP A 33 15.36 6.02 -13.34
C TRP A 33 14.98 6.23 -11.87
N THR A 34 13.78 6.74 -11.65
CA THR A 34 13.19 6.92 -10.31
C THR A 34 11.86 6.19 -10.25
N ALA A 35 11.68 5.39 -9.21
CA ALA A 35 10.40 4.85 -8.79
C ALA A 35 9.97 5.63 -7.55
N PHE A 36 8.89 6.41 -7.67
CA PHE A 36 8.39 7.20 -6.55
C PHE A 36 7.81 6.29 -5.45
N GLY A 37 7.81 6.77 -4.21
CA GLY A 37 7.19 6.03 -3.12
C GLY A 37 5.66 6.03 -3.21
N GLY A 38 5.05 5.05 -2.55
CA GLY A 38 3.59 4.93 -2.46
C GLY A 38 2.96 6.00 -1.56
N GLY A 39 1.67 6.25 -1.76
CA GLY A 39 0.86 7.13 -0.94
C GLY A 39 0.48 6.49 0.39
N GLY A 40 0.35 7.31 1.44
CA GLY A 40 -0.16 6.88 2.73
C GLY A 40 -1.68 6.77 2.75
N GLY A 41 -2.22 5.78 3.47
CA GLY A 41 -3.66 5.62 3.66
C GLY A 41 -4.30 6.76 4.46
N GLY A 42 -5.53 7.11 4.12
CA GLY A 42 -6.35 8.07 4.85
C GLY A 42 -6.75 7.52 6.21
N SER A 43 -6.64 8.36 7.23
CA SER A 43 -7.23 8.09 8.55
C SER A 43 -8.72 8.47 8.55
N ILE A 44 -9.38 8.31 9.68
CA ILE A 44 -10.76 8.77 9.86
C ILE A 44 -10.96 10.19 9.30
N ARG A 45 -11.99 10.35 8.46
CA ARG A 45 -12.33 11.62 7.82
C ARG A 45 -11.23 12.24 6.95
N SER A 46 -10.50 11.40 6.21
CA SER A 46 -9.43 11.87 5.33
C SER A 46 -9.33 11.06 4.05
N ASP A 47 -9.05 11.74 2.95
CA ASP A 47 -8.66 11.12 1.69
C ASP A 47 -7.31 10.40 1.84
N GLY A 48 -7.10 9.40 0.98
CA GLY A 48 -5.78 8.81 0.81
C GLY A 48 -4.77 9.80 0.23
N LEU A 49 -3.52 9.71 0.66
CA LEU A 49 -2.46 10.55 0.10
C LEU A 49 -2.07 10.06 -1.30
N PRO A 50 -1.69 10.96 -2.22
CA PRO A 50 -1.15 10.58 -3.53
C PRO A 50 0.24 9.94 -3.39
N GLY A 51 0.67 9.24 -4.43
CA GLY A 51 2.00 8.63 -4.54
C GLY A 51 2.15 7.88 -5.87
N ALA A 52 3.22 7.10 -6.04
CA ALA A 52 3.35 6.21 -7.22
C ALA A 52 2.08 5.36 -7.38
N SER A 53 1.71 4.66 -6.31
CA SER A 53 0.36 4.16 -6.10
C SER A 53 -0.31 5.00 -5.01
N GLY A 54 -1.58 5.35 -5.18
CA GLY A 54 -2.32 6.14 -4.20
C GLY A 54 -2.76 5.34 -2.97
N GLY A 55 -2.81 5.99 -1.80
CA GLY A 55 -3.33 5.37 -0.58
C GLY A 55 -4.86 5.18 -0.63
N GLY A 56 -5.40 4.25 0.16
CA GLY A 56 -6.85 4.10 0.30
C GLY A 56 -7.49 5.24 1.09
N GLY A 57 -8.75 5.57 0.78
CA GLY A 57 -9.53 6.56 1.53
C GLY A 57 -9.91 6.07 2.93
N GLY A 58 -9.96 6.99 3.90
CA GLY A 58 -10.27 6.66 5.29
C GLY A 58 -11.76 6.49 5.58
N GLY A 59 -12.09 5.58 6.49
CA GLY A 59 -13.48 5.30 6.88
C GLY A 59 -13.94 6.16 8.06
N PHE A 60 -15.07 6.86 7.93
CA PHE A 60 -15.80 7.42 9.07
C PHE A 60 -17.29 7.57 8.71
N SER A 61 -18.17 7.58 9.70
CA SER A 61 -19.62 7.70 9.48
C SER A 61 -20.00 8.94 8.66
N HIS A 62 -20.98 8.79 7.76
CA HIS A 62 -21.70 9.85 7.04
C HIS A 62 -20.95 10.57 5.90
N GLU A 63 -19.75 10.12 5.52
CA GLU A 63 -19.02 10.69 4.39
C GLU A 63 -18.12 9.66 3.70
N ILE A 64 -18.04 9.75 2.37
CA ILE A 64 -17.12 8.96 1.55
C ILE A 64 -15.87 9.79 1.32
N TRP A 65 -14.72 9.18 1.56
CA TRP A 65 -13.40 9.76 1.36
C TRP A 65 -12.73 9.05 0.20
N GLU A 66 -12.12 9.84 -0.68
CA GLU A 66 -11.54 9.34 -1.90
C GLU A 66 -10.19 8.66 -1.64
N GLY A 67 -9.84 7.71 -2.50
CA GLY A 67 -8.49 7.19 -2.55
C GLY A 67 -7.52 8.23 -3.12
N GLY A 68 -6.26 8.14 -2.71
CA GLY A 68 -5.19 8.93 -3.27
C GLY A 68 -4.98 8.64 -4.76
N VAL A 69 -4.48 9.64 -5.48
CA VAL A 69 -4.19 9.53 -6.92
C VAL A 69 -2.83 8.88 -7.13
N GLY A 70 -2.78 7.85 -7.98
CA GLY A 70 -1.54 7.22 -8.45
C GLY A 70 -0.90 8.01 -9.59
N ILE A 71 0.42 7.87 -9.77
CA ILE A 71 1.15 8.49 -10.88
C ILE A 71 1.04 7.60 -12.12
N PRO A 72 0.50 8.09 -13.25
CA PRO A 72 0.38 7.31 -14.48
C PRO A 72 1.73 6.70 -14.91
N GLY A 73 1.74 5.38 -15.12
CA GLY A 73 2.93 4.61 -15.49
C GLY A 73 3.82 4.18 -14.33
N GLN A 74 3.50 4.55 -13.08
CA GLN A 74 4.18 4.09 -11.87
C GLN A 74 3.24 3.31 -10.93
N GLY A 75 1.96 3.68 -10.91
CA GLY A 75 0.94 2.95 -10.18
C GLY A 75 -0.46 3.52 -10.39
N HIS A 76 -1.40 3.04 -9.58
CA HIS A 76 -2.82 3.33 -9.73
C HIS A 76 -3.40 4.00 -8.48
N ASN A 77 -4.62 4.51 -8.63
CA ASN A 77 -5.35 5.16 -7.53
C ASN A 77 -5.71 4.15 -6.44
N GLY A 78 -5.82 4.64 -5.21
CA GLY A 78 -6.49 3.92 -4.14
C GLY A 78 -8.01 3.90 -4.34
N GLY A 79 -8.67 3.01 -3.64
CA GLY A 79 -10.12 2.93 -3.55
C GLY A 79 -10.68 3.88 -2.49
N LYS A 80 -11.97 4.15 -2.63
CA LYS A 80 -12.77 5.02 -1.77
C LYS A 80 -13.19 4.29 -0.51
N SER A 81 -13.45 5.06 0.53
CA SER A 81 -14.10 4.58 1.73
C SER A 81 -15.59 4.33 1.51
N SER A 82 -16.23 3.69 2.47
CA SER A 82 -17.68 3.54 2.53
C SER A 82 -18.13 3.65 3.98
N TYR A 83 -19.43 3.77 4.22
CA TYR A 83 -20.00 3.79 5.56
C TYR A 83 -21.39 3.18 5.59
N HIS A 84 -21.81 2.76 6.78
CA HIS A 84 -23.16 2.27 7.02
C HIS A 84 -23.91 3.18 8.00
N GLU A 85 -24.95 3.86 7.50
CA GLU A 85 -25.72 4.87 8.26
C GLU A 85 -26.28 4.34 9.57
N SER A 86 -26.92 3.17 9.57
CA SER A 86 -27.63 2.68 10.76
C SER A 86 -26.72 2.27 11.93
N TRP A 87 -25.41 2.13 11.71
CA TRP A 87 -24.45 1.61 12.70
C TRP A 87 -23.31 2.59 12.95
N GLY A 88 -23.21 3.66 12.16
CA GLY A 88 -22.10 4.62 12.22
C GLY A 88 -20.74 4.02 11.87
N ILE A 89 -20.70 2.87 11.20
CA ILE A 89 -19.48 2.13 10.89
C ILE A 89 -18.84 2.72 9.62
N GLY A 90 -17.53 2.96 9.66
CA GLY A 90 -16.73 3.38 8.51
C GLY A 90 -15.80 2.26 8.04
N TYR A 91 -15.65 2.15 6.72
CA TYR A 91 -14.81 1.16 6.04
C TYR A 91 -13.78 1.90 5.19
N GLY A 92 -12.50 1.57 5.33
CA GLY A 92 -11.44 2.15 4.52
C GLY A 92 -11.34 1.51 3.14
N GLY A 93 -10.99 2.31 2.13
CA GLY A 93 -10.65 1.81 0.80
C GLY A 93 -9.27 1.15 0.78
N GLY A 94 -9.02 0.31 -0.23
CA GLY A 94 -7.73 -0.33 -0.44
C GLY A 94 -6.74 0.60 -1.13
N GLY A 95 -5.45 0.47 -0.85
CA GLY A 95 -4.39 1.17 -1.58
C GLY A 95 -4.26 0.68 -3.02
N GLY A 96 -3.87 1.57 -3.92
CA GLY A 96 -3.54 1.21 -5.30
C GLY A 96 -2.31 0.31 -5.37
N GLY A 97 -2.28 -0.55 -6.38
CA GLY A 97 -1.10 -1.31 -6.76
C GLY A 97 -0.42 -0.74 -8.01
N ALA A 98 0.80 -1.19 -8.26
CA ALA A 98 1.51 -0.86 -9.49
C ALA A 98 0.80 -1.43 -10.73
N GLY A 99 0.04 -2.53 -10.59
CA GLY A 99 -0.65 -3.24 -11.66
C GLY A 99 -2.14 -2.90 -11.82
N MET A 100 -2.81 -2.48 -10.74
CA MET A 100 -4.24 -2.16 -10.79
C MET A 100 -4.67 -1.23 -9.64
N PRO A 101 -5.81 -0.52 -9.77
CA PRO A 101 -6.36 0.29 -8.67
C PRO A 101 -6.73 -0.55 -7.45
N GLY A 102 -6.74 0.11 -6.29
CA GLY A 102 -7.29 -0.45 -5.06
C GLY A 102 -8.81 -0.56 -5.15
N GLY A 103 -9.36 -1.53 -4.44
CA GLY A 103 -10.80 -1.71 -4.34
C GLY A 103 -11.43 -0.65 -3.42
N ASP A 104 -12.60 -0.18 -3.80
CA ASP A 104 -13.46 0.58 -2.89
C ASP A 104 -13.94 -0.31 -1.75
N ALA A 105 -14.23 0.28 -0.60
CA ALA A 105 -14.86 -0.45 0.49
C ALA A 105 -16.30 -0.83 0.14
N VAL A 106 -16.73 -2.03 0.55
CA VAL A 106 -18.03 -2.60 0.19
C VAL A 106 -18.93 -2.65 1.41
N GLN A 107 -20.00 -1.83 1.39
CA GLN A 107 -20.94 -1.70 2.50
C GLN A 107 -21.75 -2.99 2.71
N GLU A 108 -22.20 -3.60 1.61
CA GLU A 108 -23.11 -4.75 1.60
C GLU A 108 -22.52 -5.98 2.28
N THR A 109 -21.19 -6.09 2.27
CA THR A 109 -20.44 -7.21 2.85
C THR A 109 -19.62 -6.81 4.08
N ASN A 110 -19.74 -5.56 4.55
CA ASN A 110 -18.92 -5.01 5.64
C ASN A 110 -17.42 -5.27 5.42
N THR A 111 -16.93 -5.00 4.22
CA THR A 111 -15.55 -5.35 3.84
C THR A 111 -14.75 -4.09 3.48
N GLY A 112 -13.55 -3.96 4.06
CA GLY A 112 -12.58 -2.97 3.63
C GLY A 112 -12.16 -3.23 2.18
N GLY A 113 -11.75 -2.19 1.47
CA GLY A 113 -11.32 -2.32 0.09
C GLY A 113 -10.03 -3.15 -0.02
N ASN A 114 -9.97 -4.09 -0.96
CA ASN A 114 -8.74 -4.85 -1.20
C ASN A 114 -7.66 -3.97 -1.83
N GLY A 115 -6.39 -4.21 -1.49
CA GLY A 115 -5.27 -3.59 -2.14
C GLY A 115 -5.16 -4.01 -3.61
N GLY A 116 -4.77 -3.10 -4.48
CA GLY A 116 -4.50 -3.41 -5.89
C GLY A 116 -3.24 -4.25 -6.04
N ASP A 117 -3.25 -5.21 -6.96
CA ASP A 117 -2.07 -6.01 -7.27
C ASP A 117 -0.93 -5.17 -7.87
N GLY A 118 0.29 -5.56 -7.55
CA GLY A 118 1.52 -5.04 -8.12
C GLY A 118 1.80 -5.55 -9.54
N LEU A 119 2.99 -5.24 -10.06
CA LEU A 119 3.42 -5.69 -11.39
C LEU A 119 4.23 -6.99 -11.30
N PRO A 120 4.02 -7.95 -12.21
CA PRO A 120 4.83 -9.15 -12.29
C PRO A 120 6.22 -8.85 -12.86
N CYS A 121 7.26 -9.37 -12.21
CA CYS A 121 8.65 -9.38 -12.67
C CYS A 121 9.05 -10.81 -13.05
N CYS A 122 9.31 -11.02 -14.34
CA CYS A 122 9.67 -12.32 -14.90
C CYS A 122 11.19 -12.57 -14.97
N PHE A 123 11.98 -11.90 -14.12
CA PHE A 123 13.43 -12.10 -14.08
C PHE A 123 13.84 -13.35 -13.30
N PHE A 124 12.93 -13.91 -12.51
CA PHE A 124 13.15 -15.10 -11.68
C PHE A 124 12.53 -16.34 -12.35
N ASP A 125 12.88 -17.53 -11.86
CA ASP A 125 12.33 -18.80 -12.37
C ASP A 125 10.80 -18.89 -12.19
N THR A 126 10.25 -18.16 -11.22
CA THR A 126 8.81 -17.97 -11.03
C THR A 126 8.47 -16.48 -11.01
N PRO A 127 7.35 -16.03 -11.63
CA PRO A 127 6.93 -14.64 -11.56
C PRO A 127 6.78 -14.18 -10.10
N ARG A 128 7.40 -13.04 -9.79
CA ARG A 128 7.24 -12.36 -8.49
C ARG A 128 6.57 -11.02 -8.71
N TYR A 129 5.72 -10.60 -7.81
CA TYR A 129 5.01 -9.32 -7.90
C TYR A 129 5.69 -8.28 -7.03
N PHE A 130 5.63 -7.02 -7.45
CA PHE A 130 6.21 -5.87 -6.73
C PHE A 130 5.26 -4.67 -6.77
N GLY A 131 5.19 -3.93 -5.67
CA GLY A 131 4.34 -2.74 -5.54
C GLY A 131 2.86 -3.06 -5.36
N GLY A 132 2.51 -4.06 -4.55
CA GLY A 132 1.12 -4.35 -4.17
C GLY A 132 0.57 -3.32 -3.18
N GLY A 133 -0.70 -2.94 -3.31
CA GLY A 133 -1.38 -2.03 -2.38
C GLY A 133 -1.78 -2.71 -1.07
N GLY A 134 -1.86 -1.95 0.02
CA GLY A 134 -2.40 -2.46 1.29
C GLY A 134 -3.92 -2.52 1.30
N GLY A 135 -4.50 -3.47 2.04
CA GLY A 135 -5.95 -3.56 2.21
C GLY A 135 -6.50 -2.54 3.21
N GLY A 136 -7.73 -2.09 3.01
CA GLY A 136 -8.41 -1.13 3.87
C GLY A 136 -8.78 -1.70 5.23
N GLY A 137 -8.61 -0.89 6.28
CA GLY A 137 -9.04 -1.19 7.64
C GLY A 137 -10.49 -0.79 7.89
N MET A 138 -10.99 -1.06 9.09
CA MET A 138 -12.41 -0.86 9.39
C MET A 138 -12.72 -0.70 10.88
N ARG A 139 -13.90 -0.14 11.15
CA ARG A 139 -14.43 0.09 12.50
C ARG A 139 -15.36 -1.06 12.94
N ASP A 140 -15.25 -1.46 14.20
CA ASP A 140 -16.13 -2.33 15.01
C ASP A 140 -16.39 -3.77 14.49
N SER A 141 -16.87 -3.98 13.25
CA SER A 141 -17.31 -5.32 12.80
C SER A 141 -17.34 -5.53 11.29
N GLY A 142 -16.88 -6.69 10.79
CA GLY A 142 -16.66 -6.95 9.36
C GLY A 142 -15.32 -7.64 9.07
N THR A 143 -14.84 -7.52 7.83
CA THR A 143 -13.52 -8.06 7.41
C THR A 143 -12.66 -6.98 6.76
N GLY A 144 -11.42 -6.82 7.24
CA GLY A 144 -10.44 -5.93 6.61
C GLY A 144 -10.09 -6.41 5.19
N GLY A 145 -9.77 -5.48 4.31
CA GLY A 145 -9.39 -5.80 2.93
C GLY A 145 -8.10 -6.60 2.88
N GLU A 146 -8.00 -7.52 1.92
CA GLU A 146 -6.76 -8.23 1.63
C GLU A 146 -5.73 -7.30 0.99
N GLY A 147 -4.45 -7.56 1.24
CA GLY A 147 -3.37 -6.88 0.53
C GLY A 147 -3.23 -7.41 -0.90
N GLY A 148 -2.81 -6.54 -1.82
CA GLY A 148 -2.55 -6.92 -3.20
C GLY A 148 -1.28 -7.75 -3.36
N LEU A 149 -1.21 -8.54 -4.44
CA LEU A 149 -0.02 -9.28 -4.83
C LEU A 149 1.18 -8.34 -4.96
N GLY A 150 2.35 -8.78 -4.49
CA GLY A 150 3.54 -7.92 -4.41
C GLY A 150 3.72 -7.28 -3.04
N GLY A 151 3.24 -7.96 -2.00
CA GLY A 151 3.57 -7.68 -0.61
C GLY A 151 2.67 -6.67 0.07
N GLY A 152 1.44 -6.46 -0.39
CA GLY A 152 0.46 -5.65 0.33
C GLY A 152 0.11 -6.27 1.68
N GLY A 153 0.09 -5.45 2.73
CA GLY A 153 -0.40 -5.84 4.05
C GLY A 153 -1.93 -5.87 4.10
N ARG A 154 -2.49 -6.86 4.79
CA ARG A 154 -3.93 -6.95 5.06
C ARG A 154 -4.38 -5.89 6.06
N GLY A 155 -5.49 -5.22 5.78
CA GLY A 155 -6.17 -4.34 6.74
C GLY A 155 -6.87 -5.14 7.84
N VAL A 156 -7.16 -4.49 8.97
CA VAL A 156 -7.72 -5.20 10.14
C VAL A 156 -8.98 -4.56 10.69
N ILE A 157 -9.62 -5.33 11.56
CA ILE A 157 -10.69 -4.93 12.46
C ILE A 157 -10.14 -4.38 13.76
N GLY A 158 -10.96 -3.57 14.44
CA GLY A 158 -10.67 -3.13 15.79
C GLY A 158 -10.52 -4.34 16.72
N ASP A 159 -9.37 -4.41 17.37
CA ASP A 159 -8.80 -5.48 18.22
C ASP A 159 -7.45 -6.01 17.72
N ASN A 160 -7.07 -5.74 16.47
CA ASN A 160 -5.84 -6.24 15.86
C ASN A 160 -4.95 -5.13 15.28
N THR A 161 -3.64 -5.37 15.25
CA THR A 161 -2.69 -4.50 14.53
C THR A 161 -2.64 -4.89 13.05
N ALA A 162 -2.68 -3.91 12.15
CA ALA A 162 -2.64 -4.17 10.72
C ALA A 162 -1.31 -4.77 10.28
N LEU A 163 -1.34 -5.59 9.23
CA LEU A 163 -0.12 -6.22 8.74
C LEU A 163 0.74 -5.21 7.97
N PRO A 164 2.07 -5.22 8.17
CA PRO A 164 2.96 -4.41 7.36
C PRO A 164 3.04 -4.95 5.93
N GLY A 165 3.50 -4.11 5.01
CA GLY A 165 3.90 -4.55 3.68
C GLY A 165 5.15 -5.43 3.75
N GLU A 166 5.30 -6.34 2.81
CA GLU A 166 6.46 -7.22 2.72
C GLU A 166 7.73 -6.42 2.37
N ALA A 167 8.80 -6.61 3.13
CA ALA A 167 10.05 -5.93 2.88
C ALA A 167 10.64 -6.30 1.51
N ASN A 168 11.28 -5.34 0.85
CA ASN A 168 11.87 -5.47 -0.49
C ASN A 168 10.86 -5.78 -1.61
N THR A 169 9.57 -5.47 -1.41
CA THR A 169 8.57 -5.53 -2.48
C THR A 169 8.04 -4.16 -2.90
N GLY A 170 8.27 -3.13 -2.08
CA GLY A 170 7.60 -1.83 -2.19
C GLY A 170 6.09 -1.89 -1.90
N GLY A 171 5.62 -2.94 -1.21
CA GLY A 171 4.21 -3.14 -0.90
C GLY A 171 3.68 -2.16 0.16
N GLY A 172 2.41 -1.77 0.05
CA GLY A 172 1.73 -0.91 1.03
C GLY A 172 1.36 -1.66 2.31
N GLY A 173 1.37 -0.98 3.45
CA GLY A 173 0.87 -1.53 4.71
C GLY A 173 -0.66 -1.54 4.79
N GLY A 174 -1.22 -2.46 5.56
CA GLY A 174 -2.66 -2.56 5.77
C GLY A 174 -3.23 -1.41 6.59
N GLY A 175 -4.49 -1.05 6.36
CA GLY A 175 -5.21 -0.05 7.13
C GLY A 175 -5.50 -0.52 8.56
N GLY A 176 -5.30 0.39 9.51
CA GLY A 176 -5.62 0.16 10.93
C GLY A 176 -7.12 0.09 11.19
N GLY A 177 -7.48 -0.48 12.34
CA GLY A 177 -8.87 -0.65 12.78
C GLY A 177 -9.24 0.25 13.96
N MET A 178 -10.51 0.21 14.33
CA MET A 178 -11.05 0.85 15.52
C MET A 178 -12.07 -0.08 16.17
N ASP A 179 -11.99 -0.28 17.48
CA ASP A 179 -13.05 -0.96 18.26
C ASP A 179 -13.50 -0.03 19.38
N GLY A 180 -14.74 0.45 19.29
CA GLY A 180 -15.27 1.38 20.29
C GLY A 180 -14.50 2.69 20.31
N ASN A 181 -13.65 2.91 21.31
CA ASN A 181 -12.77 4.09 21.41
C ASN A 181 -11.28 3.76 21.27
N ASP A 182 -10.94 2.48 21.07
CA ASP A 182 -9.57 2.02 20.92
C ASP A 182 -9.16 2.06 19.45
N TRP A 183 -7.98 2.60 19.21
CA TRP A 183 -7.42 2.82 17.88
C TRP A 183 -6.24 1.89 17.66
N PHE A 184 -6.23 1.23 16.51
CA PHE A 184 -5.16 0.31 16.14
C PHE A 184 -4.40 0.90 14.96
N PRO A 185 -3.06 0.97 15.05
CA PRO A 185 -2.27 1.63 14.03
C PRO A 185 -2.32 0.87 12.70
N GLY A 186 -2.13 1.61 11.62
CA GLY A 186 -1.89 1.02 10.30
C GLY A 186 -0.54 0.31 10.22
N GLY A 187 -0.44 -0.65 9.31
CA GLY A 187 0.81 -1.32 9.00
C GLY A 187 1.77 -0.37 8.29
N GLN A 188 3.06 -0.52 8.55
CA GLN A 188 4.09 0.18 7.78
C GLN A 188 4.18 -0.40 6.37
N GLY A 189 4.53 0.42 5.38
CA GLY A 189 4.88 -0.04 4.05
C GLY A 189 6.17 -0.87 4.07
N GLY A 190 6.31 -1.78 3.11
CA GLY A 190 7.54 -2.51 2.87
C GLY A 190 8.56 -1.63 2.14
N SER A 191 9.85 -1.84 2.43
CA SER A 191 10.93 -1.21 1.68
C SER A 191 10.85 -1.56 0.19
N GLY A 192 11.31 -0.65 -0.66
CA GLY A 192 11.44 -0.86 -2.09
C GLY A 192 12.54 -1.86 -2.44
N VAL A 193 12.74 -2.08 -3.74
CA VAL A 193 13.83 -2.91 -4.25
C VAL A 193 14.29 -2.38 -5.60
N VAL A 194 15.59 -2.49 -5.88
CA VAL A 194 16.15 -2.18 -7.20
C VAL A 194 16.70 -3.47 -7.80
N ILE A 195 16.08 -3.94 -8.88
CA ILE A 195 16.48 -5.17 -9.57
C ILE A 195 17.14 -4.81 -10.91
N ILE A 196 18.43 -5.15 -11.06
CA ILE A 196 19.22 -4.84 -12.26
C ILE A 196 19.55 -6.14 -12.98
N ARG A 197 19.12 -6.24 -14.24
CA ARG A 197 19.51 -7.32 -15.15
C ARG A 197 20.35 -6.76 -16.29
N TYR A 198 21.54 -7.30 -16.49
CA TYR A 198 22.45 -6.91 -17.57
C TYR A 198 23.08 -8.14 -18.21
N LEU A 199 23.38 -8.03 -19.50
CA LEU A 199 24.17 -9.05 -20.19
C LEU A 199 25.64 -8.87 -19.80
N ALA A 200 26.23 -9.89 -19.20
CA ALA A 200 27.68 -9.92 -18.98
C ALA A 200 28.40 -10.34 -20.28
N PRO A 201 29.51 -9.69 -20.66
CA PRO A 201 30.37 -10.20 -21.72
C PRO A 201 30.79 -11.64 -21.43
N ARG A 202 30.76 -12.50 -22.46
CA ARG A 202 31.13 -13.91 -22.37
C ARG A 202 32.54 -14.03 -21.78
N GLY A 203 32.67 -14.64 -20.59
CA GLY A 203 33.95 -14.80 -19.88
C GLY A 203 34.13 -13.97 -18.60
N THR A 204 33.10 -13.23 -18.15
CA THR A 204 33.17 -12.49 -16.87
C THR A 204 32.97 -13.44 -15.69
N MET A 205 34.00 -13.63 -14.87
CA MET A 205 33.88 -14.28 -13.56
C MET A 205 33.22 -13.31 -12.58
N ILE A 206 32.02 -13.63 -12.09
CA ILE A 206 31.37 -12.87 -11.03
C ILE A 206 31.97 -13.31 -9.70
N LYS A 207 32.76 -12.45 -9.05
CA LYS A 207 33.13 -12.64 -7.63
C LYS A 207 31.96 -12.15 -6.77
N ILE A 208 31.26 -13.07 -6.14
CA ILE A 208 30.29 -12.78 -5.08
C ILE A 208 31.11 -12.59 -3.80
N HIS A 209 30.99 -11.44 -3.14
CA HIS A 209 31.44 -11.22 -1.76
C HIS A 209 30.20 -11.11 -0.88
#